data_AF-A0A958XV34-F1
#
_entry.id   AF-A0A958XV34-F1
#
_cell.length_a   1.000
_cell.length_b   1.000
_cell.length_c   1.000
_cell.angle_alpha   90.00
_cell.angle_beta   90.00
_cell.angle_gamma   90.00
#
_symmetry.space_group_name_H-M   'P 1'
#
loop_
_entity.id
_entity.type
_entity.pdbx_description
1 polymer ?
#
loop_
_entity_poly.entity_id
_entity_poly.type
_entity_poly.pdbx_seq_one_letter_code
_entity_poly.pdbx_strand_id
1 'polypeptide(L)'
;FYQESYGIGLVDEEVTRTELKHFLPPKEHDRLINHVNTATQIINEQSRDLRALRERDLIEDFRHMEMANVLKSFYTQQGQNERIKKFPFPRQYANMSRYFVGIFIMMLPFSMIPELMKAADWSMWLSVPIAVLIGWIYVMMEVVGDYSENPFQGMANDIPMLSLCRTIEIDLREMLGETDLPPAVEAKNGVLM
;
A
#
# COMPACT_ATOMS: atom_id res chain seq x y z
N PHE A 1 -14.90 -5.51 -7.19
CA PHE A 1 -15.50 -6.36 -6.13
C PHE A 1 -14.67 -6.38 -4.84
N TYR A 2 -13.54 -7.10 -4.71
CA TYR A 2 -12.81 -7.14 -3.43
C TYR A 2 -12.27 -5.78 -2.96
N GLN A 3 -11.69 -4.99 -3.86
CA GLN A 3 -11.29 -3.59 -3.57
C GLN A 3 -12.48 -2.68 -3.30
N GLU A 4 -13.68 -2.98 -3.83
CA GLU A 4 -14.88 -2.16 -3.63
C GLU A 4 -15.57 -2.46 -2.29
N SER A 5 -15.61 -3.72 -1.88
CA SER A 5 -16.31 -4.16 -0.66
C SER A 5 -15.41 -4.22 0.58
N TYR A 6 -14.09 -4.31 0.40
CA TYR A 6 -13.12 -4.52 1.50
C TYR A 6 -11.83 -3.70 1.36
N GLY A 7 -11.68 -2.86 0.33
CA GLY A 7 -10.49 -2.03 0.10
C GLY A 7 -10.89 -0.58 -0.21
N ILE A 8 -10.11 0.10 -1.05
CA ILE A 8 -10.29 1.52 -1.41
C ILE A 8 -11.75 1.95 -1.65
N GLY A 9 -12.62 1.10 -2.19
CA GLY A 9 -14.03 1.44 -2.41
C GLY A 9 -14.87 1.66 -1.15
N LEU A 10 -14.38 1.30 0.05
CA LEU A 10 -14.98 1.69 1.33
C LEU A 10 -14.77 3.18 1.67
N VAL A 11 -13.90 3.87 0.92
CA VAL A 11 -13.40 5.23 1.18
C VAL A 11 -13.36 6.07 -0.11
N ASP A 12 -14.00 5.60 -1.20
CA ASP A 12 -13.92 6.23 -2.54
C ASP A 12 -14.45 7.68 -2.55
N GLU A 13 -15.37 8.01 -1.64
CA GLU A 13 -15.85 9.39 -1.44
C GLU A 13 -14.83 10.30 -0.73
N GLU A 14 -13.86 9.74 0.00
CA GLU A 14 -12.91 10.47 0.87
C GLU A 14 -11.53 10.75 0.21
N VAL A 15 -11.06 9.98 -0.79
CA VAL A 15 -9.59 9.79 -0.88
C VAL A 15 -8.78 10.45 -2.01
N THR A 16 -9.29 11.00 -3.13
CA THR A 16 -8.29 11.45 -4.16
C THR A 16 -8.58 12.66 -5.03
N ARG A 17 -9.83 13.10 -5.23
CA ARG A 17 -10.11 14.34 -6.00
C ARG A 17 -10.62 15.51 -5.17
N THR A 18 -11.15 15.24 -3.98
CA THR A 18 -11.79 16.24 -3.13
C THR A 18 -10.79 16.87 -2.15
N GLU A 19 -9.83 16.09 -1.64
CA GLU A 19 -8.88 16.52 -0.61
C GLU A 19 -7.79 17.49 -1.12
N LEU A 20 -7.19 17.23 -2.28
CA LEU A 20 -6.10 18.08 -2.83
C LEU A 20 -6.51 19.56 -3.01
N LYS A 21 -7.79 19.83 -3.21
CA LYS A 21 -8.34 21.19 -3.32
C LYS A 21 -8.33 21.95 -1.99
N HIS A 22 -8.31 21.26 -0.86
CA HIS A 22 -8.23 21.87 0.47
C HIS A 22 -6.79 22.27 0.82
N PHE A 23 -5.80 21.59 0.25
CA PHE A 23 -4.38 21.82 0.56
C PHE A 23 -3.65 22.72 -0.45
N LEU A 24 -4.21 22.92 -1.64
CA LEU A 24 -3.60 23.72 -2.70
C LEU A 24 -4.51 24.88 -3.16
N PRO A 25 -3.94 26.06 -3.47
CA PRO A 25 -4.68 27.13 -4.12
C PRO A 25 -5.33 26.65 -5.43
N PRO A 26 -6.54 27.11 -5.79
CA PRO A 26 -7.28 26.59 -6.95
C PRO A 26 -6.50 26.62 -8.28
N LYS A 27 -5.74 27.70 -8.51
CA LYS A 27 -4.90 27.85 -9.71
C LYS A 27 -3.74 26.85 -9.77
N GLU A 28 -3.20 26.51 -8.61
CA GLU A 28 -2.11 25.55 -8.50
C GLU A 28 -2.64 24.13 -8.62
N HIS A 29 -3.74 23.81 -7.93
CA HIS A 29 -4.46 22.54 -8.04
C HIS A 29 -4.72 22.16 -9.51
N ASP A 30 -5.35 23.05 -10.28
CA ASP A 30 -5.76 22.77 -11.67
C ASP A 30 -4.57 22.55 -12.60
N ARG A 31 -3.44 23.22 -12.33
CA ARG A 31 -2.20 23.01 -13.07
C ARG A 31 -1.57 21.66 -12.71
N LEU A 32 -1.48 21.35 -11.41
CA LEU A 32 -0.74 20.21 -10.89
C LEU A 32 -1.43 18.86 -11.14
N ILE A 33 -2.77 18.81 -11.04
CA ILE A 33 -3.55 17.57 -11.18
C ILE A 33 -3.44 16.93 -12.58
N ASN A 34 -3.06 17.71 -13.59
CA ASN A 34 -2.94 17.26 -14.97
C ASN A 34 -1.60 16.60 -15.29
N HIS A 35 -0.65 16.58 -14.35
CA HIS A 35 0.64 15.92 -14.56
C HIS A 35 0.58 14.43 -14.23
N VAL A 36 1.39 13.63 -14.94
CA VAL A 36 1.49 12.17 -14.73
C VAL A 36 1.96 11.82 -13.31
N ASN A 37 2.81 12.67 -12.73
CA ASN A 37 3.31 12.51 -11.37
C ASN A 37 3.09 13.79 -10.57
N THR A 38 1.87 13.92 -10.03
CA THR A 38 1.45 15.09 -9.25
C THR A 38 2.35 15.31 -8.02
N ALA A 39 2.76 14.25 -7.32
CA ALA A 39 3.61 14.34 -6.13
C ALA A 39 4.97 15.00 -6.43
N THR A 40 5.63 14.58 -7.52
CA THR A 40 6.88 15.22 -7.96
C THR A 40 6.68 16.71 -8.29
N GLN A 41 5.54 17.07 -8.87
CA GLN A 41 5.28 18.46 -9.22
C GLN A 41 5.00 19.32 -7.98
N ILE A 42 4.36 18.77 -6.94
CA ILE A 42 4.21 19.45 -5.65
C ILE A 42 5.59 19.75 -5.04
N ILE A 43 6.51 18.78 -5.03
CA ILE A 43 7.89 19.00 -4.55
C ILE A 43 8.60 20.09 -5.37
N ASN A 44 8.38 20.10 -6.69
CA ASN A 44 8.95 21.12 -7.57
C ASN A 44 8.39 22.53 -7.27
N GLU A 45 7.10 22.67 -7.00
CA GLU A 45 6.52 23.96 -6.60
C GLU A 45 7.03 24.43 -5.23
N GLN A 46 7.15 23.53 -4.24
CA GLN A 46 7.78 23.87 -2.96
C GLN A 46 9.22 24.36 -3.13
N SER A 47 9.98 23.77 -4.05
CA SER A 47 11.34 24.23 -4.40
C SER A 47 11.34 25.66 -4.99
N ARG A 48 10.34 25.98 -5.82
CA ARG A 48 10.15 27.34 -6.37
C ARG A 48 9.80 28.34 -5.28
N ASP A 49 9.01 27.96 -4.29
CA ASP A 49 8.68 28.80 -3.14
C ASP A 49 9.92 29.08 -2.29
N LEU A 50 10.74 28.06 -1.98
CA LEU A 50 12.01 28.26 -1.27
C LEU A 50 12.95 29.20 -2.03
N ARG A 51 12.99 29.10 -3.36
CA ARG A 51 13.76 30.02 -4.20
C ARG A 51 13.22 31.46 -4.11
N ALA A 52 11.90 31.64 -4.21
CA ALA A 52 11.27 32.95 -4.12
C ALA A 52 11.48 33.60 -2.74
N LEU A 53 11.47 32.82 -1.65
CA LEU A 53 11.78 33.31 -0.30
C LEU A 53 13.23 33.78 -0.18
N ARG A 54 14.17 33.03 -0.77
CA ARG A 54 15.60 33.42 -0.81
C ARG A 54 15.81 34.69 -1.64
N GLU A 55 15.18 34.79 -2.81
CA GLU A 55 15.28 35.98 -3.69
C GLU A 55 14.70 37.25 -3.03
N ARG A 56 13.87 37.11 -1.99
CA ARG A 56 13.32 38.20 -1.18
C ARG A 56 14.11 38.46 0.12
N ASP A 57 15.26 37.80 0.29
CA ASP A 57 16.09 37.85 1.51
C ASP A 57 15.34 37.46 2.79
N LEU A 58 14.27 36.65 2.68
CA LEU A 58 13.51 36.14 3.84
C LEU A 58 14.17 34.91 4.48
N ILE A 59 14.99 34.20 3.71
CA ILE A 59 15.82 33.09 4.18
C ILE A 59 17.24 33.23 3.61
N GLU A 60 18.24 32.96 4.43
CA GLU A 60 19.63 32.93 4.03
C GLU A 60 20.03 31.61 3.35
N ASP A 61 21.18 31.62 2.68
CA ASP A 61 21.70 30.48 1.91
C ASP A 61 21.77 29.16 2.70
N PHE A 62 22.14 29.23 3.98
CA PHE A 62 22.24 28.05 4.84
C PHE A 62 20.86 27.42 5.09
N ARG A 63 19.85 28.22 5.46
CA ARG A 63 18.47 27.72 5.63
C ARG A 63 17.89 27.21 4.33
N HIS A 64 18.14 27.92 3.22
CA HIS A 64 17.70 27.48 1.90
C HIS A 64 18.28 26.11 1.53
N MET A 65 19.58 25.89 1.77
CA MET A 65 20.22 24.59 1.55
C MET A 65 19.61 23.49 2.41
N GLU A 66 19.40 23.75 3.71
CA GLU A 66 18.81 22.75 4.62
C GLU A 66 17.38 22.39 4.21
N MET A 67 16.55 23.37 3.86
CA MET A 67 15.18 23.10 3.39
C MET A 67 15.18 22.38 2.02
N ALA A 68 16.09 22.73 1.11
CA ALA A 68 16.26 22.01 -0.15
C ALA A 68 16.70 20.55 0.05
N ASN A 69 17.52 20.27 1.08
CA ASN A 69 17.88 18.90 1.47
C ASN A 69 16.67 18.10 1.94
N VAL A 70 15.71 18.72 2.64
CA VAL A 70 14.43 18.08 3.00
C VAL A 70 13.64 17.70 1.75
N LEU A 71 13.48 18.62 0.78
CA LEU A 71 12.79 18.33 -0.49
C LEU A 71 13.49 17.21 -1.29
N LYS A 72 14.82 17.19 -1.31
CA LYS A 72 15.60 16.11 -1.92
C LYS A 72 15.32 14.77 -1.24
N SER A 73 15.20 14.75 0.09
CA SER A 73 14.83 13.56 0.85
C SER A 73 13.45 13.05 0.46
N PHE A 74 12.45 13.93 0.37
CA PHE A 74 11.11 13.56 -0.09
C PHE A 74 11.12 12.95 -1.48
N TYR A 75 11.84 13.56 -2.43
CA TYR A 75 11.95 13.02 -3.79
C TYR A 75 12.63 11.64 -3.80
N THR A 76 13.66 11.45 -2.95
CA THR A 76 14.36 10.16 -2.82
C THR A 76 13.42 9.08 -2.28
N GLN A 77 12.67 9.38 -1.21
CA GLN A 77 11.71 8.47 -0.60
C GLN A 77 10.54 8.15 -1.55
N GLN A 78 10.02 9.15 -2.26
CA GLN A 78 8.99 8.96 -3.28
C GLN A 78 9.48 7.99 -4.37
N GLY A 79 10.72 8.16 -4.86
CA GLY A 79 11.32 7.25 -5.84
C GLY A 79 11.47 5.81 -5.32
N GLN A 80 11.77 5.63 -4.02
CA GLN A 80 11.81 4.31 -3.40
C GLN A 80 10.42 3.66 -3.37
N ASN A 81 9.40 4.41 -2.95
CA ASN A 81 8.01 3.93 -2.91
C ASN A 81 7.48 3.60 -4.31
N GLU A 82 7.80 4.42 -5.31
CA GLU A 82 7.45 4.14 -6.70
C GLU A 82 8.10 2.86 -7.21
N ARG A 83 9.34 2.56 -6.81
CA ARG A 83 10.01 1.30 -7.18
C ARG A 83 9.31 0.10 -6.56
N ILE A 84 8.96 0.17 -5.27
CA ILE A 84 8.20 -0.88 -4.58
C ILE A 84 6.84 -1.11 -5.28
N LYS A 85 6.13 -0.04 -5.64
CA LYS A 85 4.83 -0.13 -6.31
C LYS A 85 4.90 -0.62 -7.76
N LYS A 86 5.87 -0.14 -8.55
CA LYS A 86 5.97 -0.39 -10.01
C LYS A 86 6.72 -1.67 -10.35
N PHE A 87 7.62 -2.13 -9.48
CA PHE A 87 8.41 -3.34 -9.68
C PHE A 87 8.16 -4.34 -8.54
N PRO A 88 6.93 -4.89 -8.44
CA PRO A 88 6.70 -6.04 -7.59
C PRO A 88 7.52 -7.23 -8.11
N PHE A 89 7.64 -8.27 -7.27
CA PHE A 89 8.43 -9.46 -7.58
C PHE A 89 8.12 -9.98 -8.99
N PRO A 90 9.11 -10.46 -9.76
CA PRO A 90 8.89 -10.87 -11.14
C PRO A 90 7.70 -11.82 -11.24
N ARG A 91 6.66 -11.43 -11.98
CA ARG A 91 5.41 -12.22 -12.10
C ARG A 91 5.63 -13.66 -12.55
N GLN A 92 6.74 -13.93 -13.25
CA GLN A 92 7.15 -15.28 -13.61
C GLN A 92 7.42 -16.15 -12.38
N TYR A 93 8.03 -15.61 -11.33
CA TYR A 93 8.30 -16.32 -10.09
C TYR A 93 7.02 -16.60 -9.31
N ALA A 94 6.17 -15.58 -9.12
CA ALA A 94 4.88 -15.72 -8.43
C ALA A 94 3.97 -16.74 -9.15
N ASN A 95 3.87 -16.67 -10.49
CA ASN A 95 3.08 -17.63 -11.26
C ASN A 95 3.66 -19.05 -11.19
N MET A 96 4.99 -19.19 -11.17
CA MET A 96 5.64 -20.50 -11.07
C MET A 96 5.37 -21.15 -9.71
N SER A 97 5.43 -20.39 -8.61
CA SER A 97 5.08 -20.87 -7.26
C SER A 97 3.68 -21.46 -7.24
N ARG A 98 2.69 -20.70 -7.75
CA ARG A 98 1.30 -21.14 -7.87
C ARG A 98 1.14 -22.44 -8.67
N TYR A 99 1.87 -22.60 -9.77
CA TYR A 99 1.84 -23.85 -10.54
C TYR A 99 2.44 -25.02 -9.78
N PHE A 100 3.56 -24.83 -9.08
CA PHE A 100 4.16 -25.88 -8.27
C PHE A 100 3.27 -26.31 -7.10
N VAL A 101 2.66 -25.35 -6.40
CA VAL A 101 1.68 -25.63 -5.35
C VAL A 101 0.47 -26.39 -5.91
N GLY A 102 -0.04 -25.98 -7.08
CA GLY A 102 -1.14 -26.68 -7.74
C GLY A 102 -0.81 -28.13 -8.11
N ILE A 103 0.37 -28.37 -8.69
CA ILE A 103 0.86 -29.72 -9.02
C ILE A 103 1.07 -30.54 -7.73
N PHE A 104 1.63 -29.94 -6.69
CA PHE A 104 1.86 -30.61 -5.41
C PHE A 104 0.54 -31.07 -4.78
N ILE A 105 -0.47 -30.20 -4.71
CA ILE A 105 -1.80 -30.52 -4.18
C ILE A 105 -2.48 -31.60 -5.03
N MET A 106 -2.33 -31.54 -6.36
CA MET A 106 -2.85 -32.57 -7.26
C MET A 106 -2.20 -33.94 -7.02
N MET A 107 -0.90 -33.98 -6.72
CA MET A 107 -0.15 -35.21 -6.47
C MET A 107 -0.34 -35.75 -5.05
N LEU A 108 -0.69 -34.89 -4.10
CA LEU A 108 -0.86 -35.21 -2.68
C LEU A 108 -1.77 -36.42 -2.39
N PRO A 109 -2.99 -36.55 -2.97
CA PRO A 109 -3.84 -37.72 -2.73
C PRO A 109 -3.20 -39.03 -3.21
N PHE A 110 -2.46 -39.00 -4.33
CA PHE A 110 -1.79 -40.19 -4.86
C PHE A 110 -0.64 -40.66 -3.95
N SER A 111 0.00 -39.74 -3.22
CA SER A 111 1.03 -40.08 -2.23
C SER A 111 0.43 -40.53 -0.90
N MET A 112 -0.62 -39.87 -0.42
CA MET A 112 -1.17 -40.13 0.92
C MET A 112 -2.09 -41.35 0.99
N ILE A 113 -2.98 -41.53 0.03
CA ILE A 113 -4.01 -42.59 0.07
C ILE A 113 -3.37 -43.99 0.20
N PRO A 114 -2.36 -44.38 -0.59
CA PRO A 114 -1.75 -45.71 -0.48
C PRO A 114 -1.06 -45.96 0.86
N GLU A 115 -0.48 -44.92 1.47
CA GLU A 115 0.25 -45.05 2.73
C GLU A 115 -0.69 -45.15 3.93
N LEU A 116 -1.77 -44.36 3.93
CA LEU A 116 -2.81 -44.43 4.95
C LEU A 116 -3.57 -45.75 4.91
N MET A 117 -3.89 -46.27 3.72
CA MET A 117 -4.58 -47.56 3.55
C MET A 117 -3.85 -48.73 4.22
N LYS A 118 -2.52 -48.66 4.40
CA LYS A 118 -1.74 -49.69 5.12
C LYS A 118 -2.02 -49.72 6.63
N ALA A 119 -2.52 -48.63 7.21
CA ALA A 119 -2.68 -48.49 8.65
C ALA A 119 -4.00 -49.09 9.17
N ALA A 120 -5.12 -48.87 8.47
CA ALA A 120 -6.44 -49.40 8.85
C ALA A 120 -7.46 -49.25 7.71
N ASP A 121 -8.51 -50.09 7.66
CA ASP A 121 -9.53 -50.03 6.60
C ASP A 121 -10.33 -48.70 6.58
N TRP A 122 -10.49 -48.05 7.74
CA TRP A 122 -11.19 -46.75 7.85
C TRP A 122 -10.32 -45.54 7.46
N SER A 123 -9.00 -45.75 7.30
CA SER A 123 -8.03 -44.69 7.01
C SER A 123 -8.25 -44.00 5.65
N MET A 124 -8.90 -44.67 4.69
CA MET A 124 -9.24 -44.11 3.39
C MET A 124 -10.24 -42.94 3.52
N TRP A 125 -11.17 -43.05 4.47
CA TRP A 125 -12.12 -41.96 4.75
C TRP A 125 -11.45 -40.80 5.47
N LEU A 126 -10.40 -41.07 6.25
CA LEU A 126 -9.60 -40.05 6.93
C LEU A 126 -8.58 -39.38 6.00
N SER A 127 -8.11 -40.05 4.95
CA SER A 127 -7.13 -39.47 4.02
C SER A 127 -7.67 -38.28 3.23
N VAL A 128 -8.98 -38.27 2.94
CA VAL A 128 -9.63 -37.17 2.22
C VAL A 128 -9.60 -35.85 3.00
N PRO A 129 -10.11 -35.76 4.25
CA PRO A 129 -10.04 -34.51 5.02
C PRO A 129 -8.62 -34.10 5.36
N ILE A 130 -7.69 -35.04 5.58
CA ILE A 130 -6.26 -34.71 5.79
C ILE A 130 -5.66 -34.08 4.52
N ALA A 131 -5.90 -34.66 3.34
CA ALA A 131 -5.39 -34.14 2.09
C ALA A 131 -5.95 -32.74 1.77
N VAL A 132 -7.24 -32.53 2.03
CA VAL A 132 -7.89 -31.22 1.88
C VAL A 132 -7.29 -30.21 2.85
N LEU A 133 -7.05 -30.59 4.11
CA LEU A 133 -6.46 -29.70 5.11
C LEU A 133 -5.04 -29.27 4.72
N ILE A 134 -4.20 -30.22 4.30
CA ILE A 134 -2.84 -29.91 3.85
C ILE A 134 -2.88 -29.04 2.59
N GLY A 135 -3.73 -29.39 1.62
CA GLY A 135 -3.90 -28.56 0.41
C GLY A 135 -4.33 -27.14 0.74
N TRP A 136 -5.26 -26.97 1.68
CA TRP A 136 -5.68 -25.67 2.16
C TRP A 136 -4.53 -24.88 2.80
N ILE A 137 -3.67 -25.51 3.61
CA ILE A 137 -2.48 -24.85 4.19
C ILE A 137 -1.57 -24.29 3.09
N TYR A 138 -1.28 -25.07 2.05
CA TYR A 138 -0.42 -24.62 0.95
C TYR A 138 -1.07 -23.51 0.12
N VAL A 139 -2.38 -23.60 -0.16
CA VAL A 139 -3.12 -22.52 -0.84
C VAL A 139 -3.11 -21.24 -0.01
N MET A 140 -3.35 -21.34 1.30
CA MET A 140 -3.32 -20.19 2.19
C MET A 140 -1.94 -19.54 2.25
N MET A 141 -0.86 -20.34 2.31
CA MET A 141 0.51 -19.84 2.28
C MET A 141 0.79 -19.04 1.00
N GLU A 142 0.38 -19.56 -0.17
CA GLU A 142 0.56 -18.88 -1.46
C GLU A 142 -0.24 -17.57 -1.53
N VAL A 143 -1.49 -17.58 -1.07
CA VAL A 143 -2.37 -16.39 -1.07
C VAL A 143 -1.84 -15.30 -0.13
N VAL A 144 -1.40 -15.67 1.07
CA VAL A 144 -0.82 -14.72 2.03
C VAL A 144 0.48 -14.12 1.49
N GLY A 145 1.30 -14.92 0.80
CA GLY A 145 2.51 -14.45 0.12
C GLY A 145 2.20 -13.40 -0.94
N ASP A 146 1.25 -13.69 -1.83
CA ASP A 146 0.87 -12.79 -2.93
C ASP A 146 0.36 -11.42 -2.42
N TYR A 147 -0.43 -11.43 -1.34
CA TYR A 147 -0.87 -10.18 -0.70
C TYR A 147 0.28 -9.42 -0.02
N SER A 148 1.20 -10.13 0.63
CA SER A 148 2.33 -9.49 1.34
C SER A 148 3.35 -8.86 0.37
N GLU A 149 3.41 -9.33 -0.87
CA GLU A 149 4.32 -8.78 -1.89
C GLU A 149 3.89 -7.40 -2.44
N ASN A 150 2.62 -7.01 -2.25
CA ASN A 150 2.03 -5.85 -2.92
C ASN A 150 1.34 -4.88 -1.93
N PRO A 151 2.09 -4.15 -1.08
CA PRO A 151 1.54 -3.44 0.09
C PRO A 151 0.79 -2.12 -0.21
N PHE A 152 0.66 -1.72 -1.47
CA PHE A 152 0.12 -0.42 -1.89
C PHE A 152 -1.01 -0.55 -2.93
N GLN A 153 -1.77 -1.65 -2.90
CA GLN A 153 -2.90 -1.93 -3.79
C GLN A 153 -4.25 -1.45 -3.19
N GLY A 154 -4.23 -0.95 -1.95
CA GLY A 154 -5.40 -0.52 -1.20
C GLY A 154 -6.36 -1.65 -0.85
N MET A 155 -5.81 -2.83 -0.55
CA MET A 155 -6.53 -3.97 0.00
C MET A 155 -6.69 -3.83 1.52
N ALA A 156 -7.59 -4.62 2.13
CA ALA A 156 -7.83 -4.62 3.58
C ALA A 156 -6.57 -4.85 4.45
N ASN A 157 -5.61 -5.59 3.92
CA ASN A 157 -4.39 -5.97 4.61
C ASN A 157 -3.16 -5.14 4.17
N ASP A 158 -3.38 -4.14 3.32
CA ASP A 158 -2.30 -3.27 2.85
C ASP A 158 -1.95 -2.22 3.91
N ILE A 159 -0.90 -1.45 3.63
CA ILE A 159 -0.51 -0.34 4.50
C ILE A 159 -1.64 0.70 4.50
N PRO A 160 -2.13 1.13 5.68
CA PRO A 160 -3.21 2.11 5.82
C PRO A 160 -2.69 3.51 5.50
N MET A 161 -2.55 3.83 4.21
CA MET A 161 -2.00 5.09 3.72
C MET A 161 -2.84 6.30 4.11
N LEU A 162 -4.17 6.19 4.14
CA LEU A 162 -5.06 7.29 4.51
C LEU A 162 -4.91 7.63 5.99
N SER A 163 -4.89 6.62 6.87
CA SER A 163 -4.65 6.80 8.29
C SER A 163 -3.28 7.43 8.54
N LEU A 164 -2.22 6.97 7.86
CA LEU A 164 -0.89 7.56 7.97
C LEU A 164 -0.88 9.03 7.51
N CYS A 165 -1.52 9.33 6.39
CA CYS A 165 -1.65 10.71 5.91
C CYS A 165 -2.44 11.60 6.87
N ARG A 166 -3.54 11.09 7.46
CA ARG A 166 -4.33 11.82 8.46
C ARG A 166 -3.55 12.07 9.75
N THR A 167 -2.73 11.11 10.20
CA THR A 167 -1.82 11.32 11.33
C THR A 167 -0.83 12.44 11.03
N ILE A 168 -0.18 12.42 9.86
CA ILE A 168 0.74 13.49 9.44
C ILE A 168 0.01 14.84 9.37
N GLU A 169 -1.22 14.88 8.85
CA GLU A 169 -2.03 16.09 8.80
C GLU A 169 -2.31 16.66 10.19
N ILE A 170 -2.75 15.81 11.14
CA ILE A 170 -3.01 16.20 12.52
C ILE A 170 -1.74 16.76 13.16
N ASP A 171 -0.63 16.01 13.09
CA ASP A 171 0.66 16.40 13.68
C ASP A 171 1.13 17.77 13.16
N LEU A 172 1.02 18.01 11.84
CA LEU A 172 1.42 19.28 11.24
C LEU A 172 0.51 20.45 11.64
N ARG A 173 -0.81 20.23 11.70
CA ARG A 173 -1.76 21.26 12.14
C ARG A 173 -1.59 21.59 13.63
N GLU A 174 -1.31 20.60 14.46
CA GLU A 174 -0.96 20.79 15.88
C GLU A 174 0.32 21.63 16.03
N MET A 175 1.36 21.35 15.24
CA MET A 175 2.58 22.16 15.22
C MET A 175 2.34 23.62 14.81
N LEU A 176 1.30 23.88 14.01
CA LEU A 176 0.85 25.23 13.63
C LEU A 176 -0.05 25.90 14.68
N GLY A 177 -0.46 25.18 15.73
CA GLY A 177 -1.36 25.66 16.77
C GLY A 177 -2.83 25.72 16.35
N GLU A 178 -3.21 24.99 15.31
CA GLU A 178 -4.61 24.85 14.92
C GLU A 178 -5.39 24.03 15.95
N THR A 179 -6.65 24.38 16.17
CA THR A 179 -7.54 23.71 17.16
C THR A 179 -8.65 22.91 16.50
N ASP A 180 -8.98 23.21 15.25
CA ASP A 180 -9.93 22.46 14.43
C ASP A 180 -9.16 21.36 13.68
N LEU A 181 -8.91 20.26 14.39
CA LEU A 181 -8.16 19.12 13.87
C LEU A 181 -9.12 18.11 13.23
N PRO A 182 -8.78 17.56 12.06
CA PRO A 182 -9.59 16.51 11.47
C PRO A 182 -9.54 15.26 12.36
N PRO A 183 -10.64 14.49 12.45
CA PRO A 183 -10.66 13.29 13.28
C PRO A 183 -9.69 12.24 12.72
N ALA A 184 -9.13 11.42 13.62
CA ALA A 184 -8.36 10.25 13.22
C ALA A 184 -9.22 9.29 12.38
N VAL A 185 -8.60 8.61 11.41
CA VAL A 185 -9.31 7.61 10.60
C VAL A 185 -9.63 6.42 11.49
N GLU A 186 -10.91 6.13 11.66
CA GLU A 186 -11.37 4.95 12.40
C GLU A 186 -11.45 3.73 11.49
N ALA A 187 -11.21 2.55 12.08
CA ALA A 187 -11.33 1.30 11.34
C ALA A 187 -12.80 1.04 10.97
N LYS A 188 -13.09 0.89 9.68
CA LYS A 188 -14.40 0.52 9.16
C LYS A 188 -14.40 -0.99 8.91
N ASN A 189 -15.29 -1.74 9.57
CA ASN A 189 -15.38 -3.21 9.47
C ASN A 189 -14.07 -3.96 9.81
N GLY A 190 -13.30 -3.46 10.79
CA GLY A 190 -12.02 -4.06 11.19
C GLY A 190 -10.86 -3.79 10.24
N VAL A 191 -11.07 -2.97 9.21
CA VAL A 191 -10.05 -2.53 8.26
C VAL A 191 -9.73 -1.07 8.51
N LEU A 192 -8.44 -0.78 8.73
CA LEU A 192 -7.91 0.57 8.74
C LEU A 192 -7.35 0.86 7.35
N MET A 193 -7.68 2.00 6.77
CA MET A 193 -7.16 2.43 5.46
C MET A 193 -6.29 3.65 5.58
#